data_AF-A0A415ZLB2-F1
#
_entry.id   AF-A0A415ZLB2-F1
#
_cell.length_a   1.000
_cell.length_b   1.000
_cell.length_c   1.000
_cell.angle_alpha   90.00
_cell.angle_beta   90.00
_cell.angle_gamma   90.00
#
_symmetry.space_group_name_H-M   'P 1'
#
loop_
_entity.id
_entity.type
_entity.pdbx_description
1 polymer ?
#
loop_
_entity_poly.entity_id
_entity_poly.type
_entity_poly.pdbx_seq_one_letter_code
_entity_poly.pdbx_strand_id
1 'polypeptide(L)'
;MFEVNDIPPIYSLELQELIGENVRHEEFLFFRINHGDDLDWILGEADDYECFCTACQQHFAMDRKSGPASYWDACPRCGARITPRRWNSGKAKFLARTAFAFHFFQPGEHGDVWLTSCQVRMNPDFQCGKYLANEYARYCFSEFGSRKWIWKENGWKRTKSICFKRWQAMGGYCYDNFWALPSEQDLAGSCLRYSQLTQAWSYVSDLPEYLAFYLKFPGAEYLWKMGFGRWLVERQEGKGYLFRKLVNLRAKEPKRLFLHLSKADRRLLGRERVNLAAGAAYQDLRQAGAVECSEDGLQYACATVRCRFVWQTTAEQCGLSGKELRKYIERQARRSGLTIGAVMHEFTDYQAQLERLAPNADRLPDDLHEAHARLSGRERRLMNREKNEKFRTRRHLLAWMRWKYKGMFIRPIDSAEEIVREGEEQNNCVAGYAGRHANGSTIIMVLRKCSEPRKPWHTVEIDPKTLVCRQCYAAHNRARTPEAAEFMDKYLDHLREVTKMIRRSA
;
A
#
# COMPACT_ATOMS: atom_id res chain seq x y z
N MET A 1 10.21 -10.70 -40.08
CA MET A 1 10.28 -10.84 -38.60
C MET A 1 10.66 -9.46 -38.07
N PHE A 2 9.81 -8.78 -37.31
CA PHE A 2 10.01 -7.35 -37.00
C PHE A 2 11.32 -7.06 -36.25
N GLU A 3 12.11 -6.15 -36.81
CA GLU A 3 13.31 -5.53 -36.25
C GLU A 3 13.00 -4.14 -35.68
N VAL A 4 13.91 -3.60 -34.88
CA VAL A 4 13.65 -2.36 -34.13
C VAL A 4 13.39 -1.13 -35.01
N ASN A 5 13.89 -1.15 -36.25
CA ASN A 5 13.77 -0.05 -37.21
C ASN A 5 12.57 -0.17 -38.14
N ASP A 6 11.77 -1.24 -38.01
CA ASP A 6 10.53 -1.43 -38.78
C ASP A 6 9.37 -0.61 -38.20
N ILE A 7 9.64 0.22 -37.19
CA ILE A 7 8.65 1.10 -36.57
C ILE A 7 8.24 2.22 -37.53
N PRO A 8 6.95 2.56 -37.61
CA PRO A 8 6.51 3.74 -38.36
C PRO A 8 7.19 5.01 -37.83
N PRO A 9 7.74 5.88 -38.70
CA PRO A 9 8.28 7.16 -38.27
C PRO A 9 7.16 8.05 -37.72
N ILE A 10 7.49 8.93 -36.79
CA ILE A 10 6.64 10.04 -36.37
C ILE A 10 7.45 11.33 -36.50
N TYR A 11 6.90 12.35 -37.14
CA TYR A 11 7.60 13.61 -37.28
C TYR A 11 7.54 14.42 -35.98
N SER A 12 8.54 15.29 -35.77
CA SER A 12 8.65 16.06 -34.53
C SER A 12 7.47 16.98 -34.28
N LEU A 13 6.81 17.50 -35.33
CA LEU A 13 5.62 18.34 -35.22
C LEU A 13 4.40 17.52 -34.78
N GLU A 14 4.14 16.39 -35.44
CA GLU A 14 3.03 15.49 -35.11
C GLU A 14 3.13 14.99 -33.66
N LEU A 15 4.33 14.65 -33.20
CA LEU A 15 4.55 14.24 -31.81
C LEU A 15 4.24 15.40 -30.82
N GLN A 16 4.56 16.64 -31.17
CA GLN A 16 4.25 17.80 -30.33
C GLN A 16 2.75 18.07 -30.26
N GLU A 17 2.04 17.96 -31.38
CA GLU A 17 0.57 18.06 -31.42
C GLU A 17 -0.07 16.97 -30.56
N LEU A 18 0.36 15.72 -30.73
CA LEU A 18 -0.14 14.58 -29.96
C LEU A 18 0.10 14.74 -28.45
N ILE A 19 1.26 15.27 -28.06
CA ILE A 19 1.53 15.62 -26.65
C ILE A 19 0.60 16.74 -26.19
N GLY A 20 0.40 17.80 -26.98
CA GLY A 20 -0.45 18.94 -26.64
C GLY A 20 -1.92 18.57 -26.43
N GLU A 21 -2.43 17.59 -27.17
CA GLU A 21 -3.80 17.07 -27.01
C GLU A 21 -3.99 16.26 -25.72
N ASN A 22 -2.95 15.56 -25.27
CA ASN A 22 -3.02 14.57 -24.18
C ASN A 22 -2.42 15.05 -22.86
N VAL A 23 -1.63 16.13 -22.86
CA VAL A 23 -0.89 16.62 -21.70
C VAL A 23 -1.22 18.09 -21.45
N ARG A 24 -1.77 18.38 -20.27
CA ARG A 24 -1.91 19.75 -19.77
C ARG A 24 -0.82 20.01 -18.73
N HIS A 25 0.02 21.01 -18.97
CA HIS A 25 0.97 21.49 -17.99
C HIS A 25 1.05 23.02 -18.01
N GLU A 26 1.77 23.59 -17.06
CA GLU A 26 2.01 25.03 -16.98
C GLU A 26 2.66 25.55 -18.28
N GLU A 27 2.11 26.62 -18.84
CA GLU A 27 2.67 27.30 -20.00
C GLU A 27 3.54 28.47 -19.53
N PHE A 28 4.63 28.71 -20.25
CA PHE A 28 5.63 29.72 -19.90
C PHE A 28 5.75 30.76 -21.00
N LEU A 29 6.05 31.99 -20.59
CA LEU A 29 6.56 33.02 -21.48
C LEU A 29 8.02 33.26 -21.13
N PHE A 30 8.92 32.83 -22.00
CA PHE A 30 10.34 33.12 -21.87
C PHE A 30 10.61 34.51 -22.42
N PHE A 31 11.37 35.32 -21.69
CA PHE A 31 11.78 36.63 -22.16
C PHE A 31 13.25 36.92 -21.83
N ARG A 32 13.97 37.56 -22.75
CA ARG A 32 15.25 38.23 -22.48
C ARG A 32 15.22 39.65 -23.03
N ILE A 33 16.11 40.47 -22.51
CA ILE A 33 16.35 41.79 -23.07
C ILE A 33 17.27 41.55 -24.27
N ASN A 34 16.81 41.97 -25.45
CA ASN A 34 17.66 42.03 -26.62
C ASN A 34 18.62 43.21 -26.40
N HIS A 35 19.91 43.00 -26.60
CA HIS A 35 20.90 44.07 -26.49
C HIS A 35 21.36 44.58 -27.86
N GLY A 36 20.71 44.12 -28.94
CA GLY A 36 21.20 44.32 -30.31
C GLY A 36 22.42 43.43 -30.57
N ASP A 37 22.69 43.17 -31.85
CA ASP A 37 23.95 42.58 -32.26
C ASP A 37 25.04 43.67 -32.21
N ASP A 38 26.20 43.37 -31.64
CA ASP A 38 27.36 44.27 -31.54
C ASP A 38 27.86 44.79 -32.92
N LEU A 39 27.30 44.27 -34.02
CA LEU A 39 27.63 44.56 -35.42
C LEU A 39 26.68 45.55 -36.11
N ASP A 40 25.57 45.96 -35.48
CA ASP A 40 24.49 46.71 -36.15
C ASP A 40 24.44 48.20 -35.75
N TRP A 41 25.52 48.94 -36.05
CA TRP A 41 25.66 50.37 -35.75
C TRP A 41 24.77 51.30 -36.61
N ILE A 42 24.00 50.75 -37.55
CA ILE A 42 23.15 51.50 -38.50
C ILE A 42 21.69 51.57 -38.03
N LEU A 43 21.20 50.57 -37.28
CA LEU A 43 19.77 50.44 -36.95
C LEU A 43 19.39 50.83 -35.51
N GLY A 44 20.38 51.17 -34.68
CA GLY A 44 20.17 51.56 -33.28
C GLY A 44 19.96 50.36 -32.35
N GLU A 45 20.33 50.52 -31.08
CA GLU A 45 20.15 49.48 -30.05
C GLU A 45 18.65 49.15 -29.91
N ALA A 46 18.27 47.91 -30.24
CA ALA A 46 16.92 47.42 -30.03
C ALA A 46 16.71 47.17 -28.53
N ASP A 47 16.14 48.14 -27.80
CA ASP A 47 15.80 48.01 -26.37
C ASP A 47 14.43 47.32 -26.19
N ASP A 48 14.28 46.10 -26.72
CA ASP A 48 13.06 45.30 -26.69
C ASP A 48 13.20 43.99 -25.90
N TYR A 49 12.05 43.41 -25.53
CA TYR A 49 11.98 42.06 -24.99
C TYR A 49 11.84 41.06 -26.14
N GLU A 50 12.81 40.18 -26.30
CA GLU A 50 12.66 38.97 -27.10
C GLU A 50 11.89 37.93 -26.29
N CYS A 51 10.72 37.54 -26.79
CA CYS A 51 9.78 36.67 -26.10
C CYS A 51 9.52 35.38 -26.88
N PHE A 52 9.39 34.26 -26.15
CA PHE A 52 8.88 32.99 -26.67
C PHE A 52 7.76 32.47 -25.78
N CYS A 53 6.59 32.23 -26.36
CA CYS A 53 5.45 31.68 -25.65
C CYS A 53 5.31 30.18 -25.93
N THR A 54 5.29 29.33 -24.90
CA THR A 54 5.15 27.87 -25.07
C THR A 54 3.73 27.45 -25.47
N ALA A 55 2.73 28.32 -25.30
CA ALA A 55 1.34 28.03 -25.65
C ALA A 55 1.09 28.20 -27.16
N CYS A 56 1.50 29.33 -27.75
CA CYS A 56 1.38 29.54 -29.21
C CYS A 56 2.64 29.16 -30.00
N GLN A 57 3.74 28.85 -29.31
CA GLN A 57 5.04 28.52 -29.90
C GLN A 57 5.61 29.61 -30.83
N GLN A 58 5.21 30.87 -30.62
CA GLN A 58 5.67 31.99 -31.41
C GLN A 58 6.83 32.71 -30.71
N HIS A 59 7.84 33.05 -31.50
CA HIS A 59 8.88 34.03 -31.17
C HIS A 59 8.41 35.42 -31.59
N PHE A 60 8.51 36.41 -30.70
CA PHE A 60 8.11 37.79 -30.99
C PHE A 60 8.85 38.79 -30.11
N ALA A 61 9.00 40.01 -30.60
CA ALA A 61 9.53 41.14 -29.85
C ALA A 61 8.39 41.94 -29.20
N MET A 62 8.65 42.52 -28.02
CA MET A 62 7.75 43.42 -27.31
C MET A 62 8.51 44.65 -26.79
N ASP A 63 7.95 45.83 -27.00
CA ASP A 63 8.53 47.07 -26.47
C ASP A 63 8.52 47.05 -24.93
N ARG A 64 9.66 47.40 -24.31
CA ARG A 64 9.82 47.52 -22.85
C ARG A 64 8.88 48.54 -22.21
N LYS A 65 8.33 49.49 -22.98
CA LYS A 65 7.27 50.41 -22.52
C LYS A 65 5.99 49.70 -22.11
N SER A 66 5.81 48.44 -22.51
CA SER A 66 4.66 47.59 -22.12
C SER A 66 4.69 47.11 -20.66
N GLY A 67 5.68 47.57 -19.87
CA GLY A 67 5.87 47.18 -18.48
C GLY A 67 6.77 45.94 -18.33
N PRO A 68 7.15 45.57 -17.09
CA PRO A 68 8.11 44.49 -16.88
C PRO A 68 7.50 43.13 -17.22
N ALA A 69 8.10 42.42 -18.19
CA ALA A 69 7.63 41.12 -18.68
C ALA A 69 7.52 40.04 -17.58
N SER A 70 8.21 40.22 -16.45
CA SER A 70 8.09 39.35 -15.27
C SER A 70 6.71 39.35 -14.59
N TYR A 71 5.85 40.33 -14.90
CA TYR A 71 4.49 40.44 -14.33
C TYR A 71 3.39 40.05 -15.31
N TRP A 72 3.71 39.70 -16.55
CA TRP A 72 2.69 39.28 -17.51
C TRP A 72 2.15 37.90 -17.13
N ASP A 73 0.83 37.78 -16.98
CA ASP A 73 0.12 36.54 -16.65
C ASP A 73 -0.63 35.95 -17.87
N ALA A 74 -0.70 36.71 -18.95
CA ALA A 74 -1.25 36.30 -20.24
C ALA A 74 -0.28 36.61 -21.37
N CYS A 75 -0.24 35.74 -22.39
CA CYS A 75 0.57 35.96 -23.58
C CYS A 75 0.01 37.12 -24.41
N PRO A 76 0.81 38.15 -24.75
CA PRO A 76 0.36 39.28 -25.58
C PRO A 76 -0.11 38.89 -26.99
N ARG A 77 0.31 37.72 -27.51
CA ARG A 77 -0.05 37.24 -28.85
C ARG A 77 -1.31 36.39 -28.88
N CYS A 78 -1.39 35.39 -28.01
CA CYS A 78 -2.47 34.40 -28.04
C CYS A 78 -3.46 34.51 -26.87
N GLY A 79 -3.19 35.37 -25.89
CA GLY A 79 -4.03 35.54 -24.70
C GLY A 79 -4.03 34.35 -23.74
N ALA A 80 -3.25 33.30 -24.02
CA ALA A 80 -3.16 32.13 -23.13
C ALA A 80 -2.55 32.54 -21.78
N ARG A 81 -3.06 31.94 -20.70
CA ARG A 81 -2.50 32.11 -19.36
C ARG A 81 -1.10 31.50 -19.31
N ILE A 82 -0.11 32.29 -18.88
CA ILE A 82 1.31 31.90 -18.87
C ILE A 82 1.98 32.28 -17.56
N THR A 83 3.13 31.65 -17.30
CA THR A 83 4.04 32.03 -16.23
C THR A 83 5.31 32.64 -16.84
N PRO A 84 5.63 33.91 -16.57
CA PRO A 84 6.76 34.58 -17.19
C PRO A 84 8.07 34.13 -16.55
N ARG A 85 9.07 33.85 -17.38
CA ARG A 85 10.40 33.37 -16.96
C ARG A 85 11.49 34.05 -17.76
N ARG A 86 12.54 34.51 -17.08
CA ARG A 86 13.71 35.10 -17.76
C ARG A 86 14.53 34.02 -18.46
N TRP A 87 14.89 34.28 -19.71
CA TRP A 87 15.75 33.42 -20.53
C TRP A 87 17.22 33.66 -20.14
N ASN A 88 17.77 32.79 -19.29
CA ASN A 88 19.17 32.86 -18.86
C ASN A 88 19.99 31.71 -19.47
N SER A 89 21.21 32.00 -19.92
CA SER A 89 22.14 31.13 -20.66
C SER A 89 22.71 29.90 -19.92
N GLY A 90 22.12 29.45 -18.80
CA GLY A 90 22.74 28.34 -18.08
C GLY A 90 21.96 27.51 -17.09
N LYS A 91 20.76 27.89 -16.63
CA LYS A 91 20.02 27.07 -15.64
C LYS A 91 18.51 27.19 -15.74
N ALA A 92 17.94 26.57 -16.76
CA ALA A 92 16.56 26.12 -16.69
C ALA A 92 16.43 24.84 -15.84
N LYS A 93 17.07 24.79 -14.65
CA LYS A 93 16.95 23.64 -13.73
C LYS A 93 15.50 23.38 -13.32
N PHE A 94 14.65 24.41 -13.35
CA PHE A 94 13.23 24.26 -13.11
C PHE A 94 12.50 23.57 -14.29
N LEU A 95 12.94 23.78 -15.54
CA LEU A 95 12.40 23.05 -16.70
C LEU A 95 12.74 21.56 -16.66
N ALA A 96 13.87 21.18 -16.04
CA ALA A 96 14.17 19.77 -15.78
C ALA A 96 13.15 19.09 -14.84
N ARG A 97 12.37 19.88 -14.08
CA ARG A 97 11.24 19.37 -13.27
C ARG A 97 9.98 19.16 -14.12
N THR A 98 9.89 19.79 -15.29
CA THR A 98 8.82 19.60 -16.27
C THR A 98 9.20 18.47 -17.23
N ALA A 99 9.42 17.29 -16.68
CA ALA A 99 9.79 16.10 -17.41
C ALA A 99 8.75 15.01 -17.15
N PHE A 100 8.33 14.31 -18.20
CA PHE A 100 7.34 13.24 -18.12
C PHE A 100 7.61 12.15 -19.15
N ALA A 101 7.06 10.96 -18.90
CA ALA A 101 7.05 9.88 -19.87
C ALA A 101 5.78 10.00 -20.72
N PHE A 102 5.95 9.93 -22.04
CA PHE A 102 4.83 9.95 -22.99
C PHE A 102 4.80 8.64 -23.77
N HIS A 103 3.61 8.05 -23.89
CA HIS A 103 3.39 6.76 -24.51
C HIS A 103 2.29 6.88 -25.56
N PHE A 104 2.55 6.41 -26.77
CA PHE A 104 1.56 6.50 -27.85
C PHE A 104 1.64 5.28 -28.75
N PHE A 105 0.50 4.97 -29.37
CA PHE A 105 0.37 3.85 -30.28
C PHE A 105 0.46 4.31 -31.73
N GLN A 106 1.08 3.50 -32.58
CA GLN A 106 1.22 3.75 -34.01
C GLN A 106 0.77 2.49 -34.78
N PRO A 107 -0.13 2.62 -35.77
CA PRO A 107 -0.48 1.50 -36.64
C PRO A 107 0.71 1.16 -37.55
N GLY A 108 1.02 -0.12 -37.68
CA GLY A 108 2.00 -0.63 -38.64
C GLY A 108 1.36 -1.06 -39.96
N GLU A 109 2.19 -1.30 -40.97
CA GLU A 109 1.75 -1.58 -42.35
C GLU A 109 0.96 -2.88 -42.51
N HIS A 110 1.11 -3.84 -41.58
CA HIS A 110 0.54 -5.18 -41.69
C HIS A 110 -0.50 -5.48 -40.60
N GLY A 111 -1.18 -4.44 -40.09
CA GLY A 111 -2.13 -4.58 -38.97
C GLY A 111 -1.45 -4.84 -37.62
N ASP A 112 -0.12 -4.71 -37.57
CA ASP A 112 0.64 -4.64 -36.34
C ASP A 112 0.44 -3.29 -35.64
N VAL A 113 0.71 -3.26 -34.34
CA VAL A 113 0.59 -2.06 -33.53
C VAL A 113 1.87 -1.84 -32.76
N TRP A 114 2.43 -0.66 -32.90
CA TRP A 114 3.60 -0.23 -32.15
C TRP A 114 3.19 0.62 -30.96
N LEU A 115 3.88 0.46 -29.85
CA LEU A 115 3.81 1.36 -28.70
C LEU A 115 5.19 1.97 -28.50
N THR A 116 5.24 3.29 -28.55
CA THR A 116 6.46 4.06 -28.40
C THR A 116 6.43 4.77 -27.05
N SER A 117 7.56 4.73 -26.34
CA SER A 117 7.72 5.42 -25.05
C SER A 117 8.87 6.40 -25.12
N CYS A 118 8.55 7.67 -24.88
CA CYS A 118 9.47 8.80 -24.97
C CYS A 118 9.70 9.44 -23.59
N GLN A 119 10.94 9.84 -23.35
CA GLN A 119 11.31 10.77 -22.28
C GLN A 119 11.12 12.17 -22.84
N VAL A 120 10.10 12.86 -22.36
CA VAL A 120 9.78 14.22 -22.81
C VAL A 120 10.31 15.21 -21.79
N ARG A 121 11.06 16.20 -22.28
CA ARG A 121 11.54 17.34 -21.51
C ARG A 121 11.20 18.62 -22.26
N MET A 122 10.97 19.70 -21.54
CA MET A 122 10.89 21.01 -22.19
C MET A 122 12.23 21.34 -22.86
N ASN A 123 12.18 21.84 -24.08
CA ASN A 123 13.37 22.29 -24.79
C ASN A 123 13.92 23.56 -24.12
N PRO A 124 15.15 23.60 -23.60
CA PRO A 124 15.68 24.81 -22.97
C PRO A 124 16.03 25.91 -23.96
N ASP A 125 16.32 25.54 -25.21
CA ASP A 125 16.82 26.47 -26.23
C ASP A 125 15.69 26.94 -27.17
N PHE A 126 14.55 26.25 -27.20
CA PHE A 126 13.34 26.57 -27.97
C PHE A 126 13.57 26.87 -29.47
N GLN A 127 14.71 26.47 -30.03
CA GLN A 127 15.07 26.64 -31.45
C GLN A 127 14.40 25.60 -32.36
N CYS A 128 14.12 24.40 -31.84
CA CYS A 128 13.63 23.25 -32.61
C CYS A 128 12.26 22.72 -32.14
N GLY A 129 11.48 23.55 -31.45
CA GLY A 129 10.14 23.22 -30.94
C GLY A 129 10.05 23.21 -29.42
N LYS A 130 8.83 22.97 -28.89
CA LYS A 130 8.50 23.06 -27.46
C LYS A 130 9.15 21.96 -26.62
N TYR A 131 9.22 20.75 -27.15
CA TYR A 131 9.70 19.57 -26.41
C TYR A 131 10.93 18.93 -27.05
N LEU A 132 11.79 18.36 -26.21
CA LEU A 132 12.78 17.36 -26.58
C LEU A 132 12.24 15.99 -26.15
N ALA A 133 11.93 15.14 -27.13
CA ALA A 133 11.42 13.79 -26.90
C ALA A 133 12.45 12.75 -27.35
N ASN A 134 12.95 11.97 -26.39
CA ASN A 134 13.89 10.87 -26.68
C ASN A 134 13.22 9.53 -26.41
N GLU A 135 13.14 8.69 -27.43
CA GLU A 135 12.62 7.33 -27.27
C GLU A 135 13.51 6.49 -26.37
N TYR A 136 12.89 5.71 -25.48
CA TYR A 136 13.64 4.82 -24.59
C TYR A 136 13.09 3.39 -24.57
N ALA A 137 11.86 3.17 -25.04
CA ALA A 137 11.29 1.84 -25.21
C ALA A 137 10.36 1.78 -26.42
N ARG A 138 10.44 0.67 -27.17
CA ARG A 138 9.52 0.31 -28.27
C ARG A 138 8.92 -1.04 -27.99
N TYR A 139 7.63 -1.20 -28.27
CA TYR A 139 6.92 -2.46 -28.23
C TYR A 139 6.25 -2.67 -29.59
N CYS A 140 6.29 -3.89 -30.11
CA CYS A 140 5.58 -4.27 -31.31
C CYS A 140 4.63 -5.41 -30.96
N PHE A 141 3.37 -5.27 -31.36
CA PHE A 141 2.30 -6.24 -31.21
C PHE A 141 1.87 -6.68 -32.61
N SER A 142 2.00 -7.98 -32.90
CA SER A 142 1.65 -8.55 -34.21
C SER A 142 0.99 -9.91 -34.02
N GLU A 143 0.40 -10.45 -35.09
CA GLU A 143 -0.15 -11.82 -35.09
C GLU A 143 0.91 -12.88 -34.76
N PHE A 144 2.19 -12.61 -35.07
CA PHE A 144 3.31 -13.50 -34.76
C PHE A 144 3.83 -13.35 -33.32
N GLY A 145 3.23 -12.46 -32.53
CA GLY A 145 3.54 -12.24 -31.12
C GLY A 145 4.01 -10.82 -30.80
N SER A 146 4.50 -10.65 -29.57
CA SER A 146 4.92 -9.36 -29.01
C SER A 146 6.43 -9.25 -28.86
N ARG A 147 7.00 -8.07 -29.11
CA ARG A 147 8.43 -7.78 -28.94
C ARG A 147 8.65 -6.47 -28.18
N LYS A 148 9.80 -6.38 -27.49
CA LYS A 148 10.23 -5.20 -26.75
C LYS A 148 11.69 -4.88 -27.01
N TRP A 149 11.96 -3.60 -27.25
CA TRP A 149 13.29 -3.03 -27.29
C TRP A 149 13.41 -1.89 -26.29
N ILE A 150 14.58 -1.78 -25.67
CA ILE A 150 14.90 -0.72 -24.72
C ILE A 150 16.19 -0.06 -25.19
N TRP A 151 16.21 1.27 -25.21
CA TRP A 151 17.42 2.03 -25.49
C TRP A 151 18.39 1.93 -24.32
N LYS A 152 19.65 1.60 -24.61
CA LYS A 152 20.77 1.63 -23.66
C LYS A 152 21.90 2.48 -24.26
N GLU A 153 22.98 2.68 -23.51
CA GLU A 153 24.15 3.48 -23.93
C GLU A 153 24.69 3.10 -25.32
N ASN A 154 24.61 1.82 -25.70
CA ASN A 154 25.11 1.31 -26.99
C ASN A 154 23.97 0.98 -27.98
N GLY A 155 22.85 1.70 -27.90
CA GLY A 155 21.69 1.55 -28.79
C GLY A 155 20.59 0.60 -28.31
N TRP A 156 19.71 0.22 -29.23
CA TRP A 156 18.52 -0.61 -28.96
C TRP A 156 18.88 -2.06 -28.60
N LYS A 157 18.38 -2.54 -27.46
CA LYS A 157 18.52 -3.94 -27.05
C LYS A 157 17.17 -4.62 -26.89
N ARG A 158 17.03 -5.80 -27.49
CA ARG A 158 15.85 -6.66 -27.34
C ARG A 158 15.79 -7.25 -25.94
N THR A 159 14.60 -7.24 -25.34
CA THR A 159 14.33 -7.81 -24.01
C THR A 159 13.35 -8.98 -24.12
N LYS A 160 13.54 -10.03 -23.30
CA LYS A 160 12.63 -11.18 -23.24
C LYS A 160 11.32 -10.87 -22.51
N SER A 161 11.38 -9.99 -21.50
CA SER A 161 10.19 -9.50 -20.79
C SER A 161 9.50 -8.40 -21.59
N ILE A 162 8.17 -8.43 -21.59
CA ILE A 162 7.30 -7.47 -22.27
C ILE A 162 6.67 -6.45 -21.30
N CYS A 163 6.93 -6.56 -20.00
CA CYS A 163 6.39 -5.68 -18.97
C CYS A 163 6.69 -4.21 -19.27
N PHE A 164 5.81 -3.31 -18.85
CA PHE A 164 5.96 -1.88 -19.06
C PHE A 164 7.25 -1.33 -18.42
N LYS A 165 8.06 -0.62 -19.22
CA LYS A 165 9.24 0.09 -18.76
C LYS A 165 8.85 1.51 -18.36
N ARG A 166 8.79 1.75 -17.05
CA ARG A 166 8.66 3.10 -16.48
C ARG A 166 9.96 3.89 -16.62
N TRP A 167 9.83 5.20 -16.79
CA TRP A 167 10.95 6.12 -16.66
C TRP A 167 11.18 6.47 -15.19
N GLN A 168 12.33 6.07 -14.66
CA GLN A 168 12.71 6.26 -13.26
C GLN A 168 14.00 7.06 -13.18
N ALA A 169 14.03 8.03 -12.26
CA ALA A 169 15.24 8.73 -11.87
C ALA A 169 16.02 7.95 -10.79
N MET A 170 17.24 8.41 -10.51
CA MET A 170 18.04 7.91 -9.39
C MET A 170 17.27 8.09 -8.07
N GLY A 171 17.26 7.06 -7.22
CA GLY A 171 16.47 7.05 -5.98
C GLY A 171 15.03 6.56 -6.10
N GLY A 172 14.61 6.06 -7.28
CA GLY A 172 13.31 5.40 -7.47
C GLY A 172 12.14 6.32 -7.78
N TYR A 173 12.38 7.63 -7.91
CA TYR A 173 11.37 8.59 -8.36
C TYR A 173 10.87 8.20 -9.77
N CYS A 174 9.56 8.01 -9.91
CA CYS A 174 8.93 7.72 -11.18
C CYS A 174 8.36 9.03 -11.75
N TYR A 175 8.69 9.34 -13.01
CA TYR A 175 8.05 10.45 -13.70
C TYR A 175 6.59 10.11 -14.05
N ASP A 176 5.76 11.13 -14.18
CA ASP A 176 4.36 10.98 -14.61
C ASP A 176 4.30 10.34 -16.00
N ASN A 177 3.27 9.52 -16.23
CA ASN A 177 3.10 8.76 -17.47
C ASN A 177 1.81 9.25 -18.15
N PHE A 178 1.95 9.79 -19.35
CA PHE A 178 0.83 10.22 -20.19
C PHE A 178 0.70 9.28 -21.38
N TRP A 179 -0.53 8.99 -21.78
CA TRP A 179 -0.84 7.99 -22.79
C TRP A 179 -1.79 8.56 -23.85
N ALA A 180 -1.39 8.47 -25.11
CA ALA A 180 -2.28 8.59 -26.25
C ALA A 180 -2.72 7.17 -26.66
N LEU A 181 -3.97 6.82 -26.36
CA LEU A 181 -4.54 5.53 -26.75
C LEU A 181 -4.82 5.50 -28.26
N PRO A 182 -4.74 4.32 -28.91
CA PRO A 182 -5.06 4.23 -30.33
C PRO A 182 -6.55 4.51 -30.55
N SER A 183 -6.89 5.07 -31.72
CA SER A 183 -8.29 5.29 -32.06
C SER A 183 -9.03 3.96 -32.24
N GLU A 184 -10.37 3.98 -32.17
CA GLU A 184 -11.17 2.77 -32.43
C GLU A 184 -10.95 2.25 -33.87
N GLN A 185 -10.66 3.13 -34.82
CA GLN A 185 -10.36 2.78 -36.21
C GLN A 185 -9.02 2.04 -36.31
N ASP A 186 -7.97 2.57 -35.66
CA ASP A 186 -6.65 1.93 -35.62
C ASP A 186 -6.72 0.54 -34.98
N LEU A 187 -7.51 0.41 -33.90
CA LEU A 187 -7.71 -0.88 -33.25
C LEU A 187 -8.47 -1.85 -34.15
N ALA A 188 -9.55 -1.42 -34.81
CA ALA A 188 -10.41 -2.29 -35.61
C ALA A 188 -9.67 -2.97 -36.78
N GLY A 189 -8.70 -2.28 -37.37
CA GLY A 189 -7.85 -2.80 -38.45
C GLY A 189 -6.65 -3.64 -37.97
N SER A 190 -6.45 -3.78 -36.67
CA SER A 190 -5.22 -4.36 -36.11
C SER A 190 -5.40 -5.75 -35.50
N CYS A 191 -4.27 -6.41 -35.21
CA CYS A 191 -4.21 -7.62 -34.40
C CYS A 191 -4.78 -7.45 -32.97
N LEU A 192 -4.99 -6.22 -32.51
CA LEU A 192 -5.53 -5.87 -31.19
C LEU A 192 -7.03 -5.55 -31.20
N ARG A 193 -7.73 -5.69 -32.33
CA ARG A 193 -9.17 -5.39 -32.51
C ARG A 193 -10.07 -5.84 -31.36
N TYR A 194 -9.88 -7.07 -30.87
CA TYR A 194 -10.74 -7.65 -29.84
C TYR A 194 -10.12 -7.67 -28.44
N SER A 195 -9.01 -6.97 -28.26
CA SER A 195 -8.28 -6.93 -26.99
C SER A 195 -9.04 -6.23 -25.85
N GLN A 196 -10.18 -5.59 -26.11
CA GLN A 196 -10.93 -4.81 -25.11
C GLN A 196 -10.06 -3.74 -24.44
N LEU A 197 -9.16 -3.12 -25.21
CA LEU A 197 -8.14 -2.18 -24.72
C LEU A 197 -8.73 -1.05 -23.87
N THR A 198 -9.82 -0.43 -24.32
CA THR A 198 -10.50 0.67 -23.61
C THR A 198 -10.97 0.26 -22.21
N GLN A 199 -11.51 -0.95 -22.06
CA GLN A 199 -11.88 -1.48 -20.75
C GLN A 199 -10.65 -1.80 -19.92
N ALA A 200 -9.66 -2.49 -20.52
CA ALA A 200 -8.43 -2.88 -19.86
C ALA A 200 -7.66 -1.66 -19.31
N TRP A 201 -7.61 -0.55 -20.05
CA TRP A 201 -6.96 0.69 -19.66
C TRP A 201 -7.37 1.19 -18.27
N SER A 202 -8.65 1.05 -17.92
CA SER A 202 -9.19 1.55 -16.66
C SER A 202 -8.81 0.70 -15.44
N TYR A 203 -8.33 -0.54 -15.63
CA TYR A 203 -8.14 -1.49 -14.53
C TYR A 203 -6.78 -2.18 -14.52
N VAL A 204 -6.11 -2.31 -15.66
CA VAL A 204 -4.87 -3.07 -15.84
C VAL A 204 -3.67 -2.19 -15.50
N SER A 205 -2.79 -2.71 -14.66
CA SER A 205 -1.60 -1.97 -14.19
C SER A 205 -0.44 -1.94 -15.20
N ASP A 206 -0.33 -2.98 -16.04
CA ASP A 206 0.70 -3.12 -17.07
C ASP A 206 0.01 -3.43 -18.42
N LEU A 207 -0.22 -2.36 -19.21
CA LEU A 207 -0.91 -2.45 -20.49
C LEU A 207 -0.14 -3.29 -21.53
N PRO A 208 1.19 -3.10 -21.73
CA PRO A 208 1.98 -3.96 -22.61
C PRO A 208 1.95 -5.46 -22.24
N GLU A 209 2.02 -5.81 -20.94
CA GLU A 209 1.91 -7.21 -20.50
C GLU A 209 0.55 -7.80 -20.85
N TYR A 210 -0.52 -7.01 -20.65
CA TYR A 210 -1.86 -7.43 -21.02
C TYR A 210 -2.03 -7.66 -22.52
N LEU A 211 -1.57 -6.73 -23.37
CA LEU A 211 -1.67 -6.84 -24.82
C LEU A 211 -0.89 -8.06 -25.35
N ALA A 212 0.31 -8.29 -24.82
CA ALA A 212 1.10 -9.48 -25.14
C ALA A 212 0.42 -10.77 -24.66
N PHE A 213 -0.22 -10.73 -23.49
CA PHE A 213 -0.99 -11.84 -22.97
C PHE A 213 -2.21 -12.15 -23.85
N TYR A 214 -2.94 -11.13 -24.31
CA TYR A 214 -4.07 -11.27 -25.21
C TYR A 214 -3.66 -11.90 -26.55
N LEU A 215 -2.56 -11.44 -27.17
CA LEU A 215 -2.06 -12.04 -28.42
C LEU A 215 -1.74 -13.53 -28.26
N LYS A 216 -1.20 -13.93 -27.12
CA LYS A 216 -0.92 -15.34 -26.83
C LYS A 216 -2.20 -16.13 -26.51
N PHE A 217 -3.17 -15.49 -25.90
CA PHE A 217 -4.42 -16.11 -25.44
C PHE A 217 -5.62 -15.21 -25.77
N PRO A 218 -6.15 -15.27 -27.01
CA PRO A 218 -7.30 -14.47 -27.44
C PRO A 218 -8.56 -14.70 -26.59
N GLY A 219 -8.63 -15.82 -25.87
CA GLY A 219 -9.65 -16.10 -24.86
C GLY A 219 -9.85 -15.01 -23.81
N ALA A 220 -8.87 -14.12 -23.61
CA ALA A 220 -9.01 -12.95 -22.74
C ALA A 220 -10.18 -12.02 -23.15
N GLU A 221 -10.50 -11.93 -24.44
CA GLU A 221 -11.67 -11.20 -24.95
C GLU A 221 -12.96 -11.67 -24.28
N TYR A 222 -13.17 -13.00 -24.24
CA TYR A 222 -14.38 -13.58 -23.67
C TYR A 222 -14.46 -13.34 -22.16
N LEU A 223 -13.33 -13.28 -21.45
CA LEU A 223 -13.33 -12.97 -20.02
C LEU A 223 -13.86 -11.57 -19.76
N TRP A 224 -13.43 -10.57 -20.53
CA TRP A 224 -13.98 -9.21 -20.45
C TRP A 224 -15.48 -9.20 -20.77
N LYS A 225 -15.87 -9.78 -21.92
CA LYS A 225 -17.29 -9.82 -22.36
C LYS A 225 -18.21 -10.55 -21.37
N MET A 226 -17.70 -11.50 -20.61
CA MET A 226 -18.46 -12.26 -19.62
C MET A 226 -18.39 -11.67 -18.20
N GLY A 227 -17.77 -10.51 -18.00
CA GLY A 227 -17.71 -9.82 -16.70
C GLY A 227 -16.56 -10.26 -15.77
N PHE A 228 -15.60 -11.04 -16.29
CA PHE A 228 -14.44 -11.56 -15.55
C PHE A 228 -13.15 -10.73 -15.78
N GLY A 229 -13.26 -9.49 -16.27
CA GLY A 229 -12.11 -8.60 -16.47
C GLY A 229 -11.24 -8.42 -15.22
N ARG A 230 -11.87 -8.36 -14.03
CA ARG A 230 -11.17 -8.30 -12.74
C ARG A 230 -10.20 -9.46 -12.52
N TRP A 231 -10.48 -10.65 -13.05
CA TRP A 231 -9.60 -11.80 -12.91
C TRP A 231 -8.29 -11.63 -13.69
N LEU A 232 -8.32 -10.91 -14.80
CA LEU A 232 -7.13 -10.59 -15.58
C LEU A 232 -6.23 -9.59 -14.84
N VAL A 233 -6.83 -8.62 -14.17
CA VAL A 233 -6.12 -7.65 -13.31
C VAL A 233 -5.46 -8.37 -12.13
N GLU A 234 -6.24 -9.15 -11.39
CA GLU A 234 -5.76 -9.88 -10.21
C GLU A 234 -4.68 -10.93 -10.55
N ARG A 235 -4.68 -11.45 -11.78
CA ARG A 235 -3.58 -12.28 -12.31
C ARG A 235 -2.27 -11.49 -12.38
N GLN A 236 -2.29 -10.24 -12.87
CA GLN A 236 -1.10 -9.37 -12.92
C GLN A 236 -0.57 -9.04 -11.53
N GLU A 237 -1.46 -8.92 -10.54
CA GLU A 237 -1.12 -8.70 -9.13
C GLU A 237 -0.50 -9.94 -8.43
N GLY A 238 -0.20 -11.00 -9.18
CA GLY A 238 0.46 -12.21 -8.65
C GLY A 238 -0.48 -13.36 -8.32
N LYS A 239 -1.81 -13.23 -8.51
CA LYS A 239 -2.77 -14.33 -8.24
C LYS A 239 -2.93 -15.29 -9.41
N GLY A 240 -1.89 -15.44 -10.24
CA GLY A 240 -1.90 -16.30 -11.43
C GLY A 240 -2.12 -17.78 -11.13
N TYR A 241 -1.82 -18.26 -9.91
CA TYR A 241 -2.11 -19.64 -9.51
C TYR A 241 -3.62 -19.90 -9.35
N LEU A 242 -4.37 -18.97 -8.75
CA LEU A 242 -5.84 -19.03 -8.66
C LEU A 242 -6.48 -18.93 -10.05
N PHE A 243 -5.95 -18.02 -10.88
CA PHE A 243 -6.42 -17.86 -12.24
C PHE A 243 -6.33 -19.18 -13.03
N ARG A 244 -5.21 -19.91 -12.94
CA ARG A 244 -5.03 -21.22 -13.61
C ARG A 244 -5.97 -22.31 -13.11
N LYS A 245 -6.47 -22.21 -11.87
CA LYS A 245 -7.46 -23.14 -11.31
C LYS A 245 -8.86 -22.91 -11.88
N LEU A 246 -9.17 -21.67 -12.26
CA LEU A 246 -10.49 -21.26 -12.75
C LEU A 246 -10.59 -21.24 -14.27
N VAL A 247 -9.49 -20.91 -14.96
CA VAL A 247 -9.48 -20.59 -16.40
C VAL A 247 -8.45 -21.43 -17.15
N ASN A 248 -8.90 -22.09 -18.21
CA ASN A 248 -8.08 -22.78 -19.19
C ASN A 248 -7.90 -21.94 -20.45
N LEU A 249 -6.81 -21.17 -20.51
CA LEU A 249 -6.49 -20.32 -21.65
C LEU A 249 -6.08 -21.09 -22.93
N ARG A 250 -5.79 -22.38 -22.83
CA ARG A 250 -5.47 -23.23 -24.00
C ARG A 250 -6.73 -23.82 -24.64
N ALA A 251 -7.91 -23.54 -24.08
CA ALA A 251 -9.17 -23.97 -24.64
C ALA A 251 -9.40 -23.31 -26.01
N LYS A 252 -9.60 -24.14 -27.04
CA LYS A 252 -9.95 -23.68 -28.39
C LYS A 252 -11.40 -23.24 -28.50
N GLU A 253 -12.26 -23.69 -27.58
CA GLU A 253 -13.68 -23.37 -27.56
C GLU A 253 -14.03 -22.50 -26.33
N PRO A 254 -14.81 -21.43 -26.50
CA PRO A 254 -15.23 -20.57 -25.39
C PRO A 254 -15.94 -21.31 -24.25
N LYS A 255 -16.64 -22.41 -24.56
CA LYS A 255 -17.34 -23.24 -23.56
C LYS A 255 -16.40 -23.90 -22.56
N ARG A 256 -15.16 -24.21 -22.98
CA ARG A 256 -14.11 -24.88 -22.21
C ARG A 256 -13.11 -23.91 -21.55
N LEU A 257 -13.34 -22.60 -21.71
CA LEU A 257 -12.49 -21.55 -21.12
C LEU A 257 -12.48 -21.60 -19.59
N PHE A 258 -13.61 -21.96 -18.97
CA PHE A 258 -13.73 -22.08 -17.52
C PHE A 258 -13.66 -23.55 -17.11
N LEU A 259 -12.91 -23.82 -16.05
CA LEU A 259 -12.78 -25.14 -15.45
C LEU A 259 -13.83 -25.31 -14.35
N HIS A 260 -14.52 -26.47 -14.36
CA HIS A 260 -15.45 -26.89 -13.30
C HIS A 260 -16.57 -25.88 -12.94
N LEU A 261 -16.94 -24.99 -13.86
CA LEU A 261 -18.02 -24.01 -13.69
C LEU A 261 -19.10 -24.21 -14.75
N SER A 262 -20.35 -24.40 -14.33
CA SER A 262 -21.48 -24.54 -15.24
C SER A 262 -21.82 -23.22 -15.93
N LYS A 263 -22.75 -23.24 -16.90
CA LYS A 263 -23.25 -22.01 -17.53
C LYS A 263 -23.96 -21.08 -16.52
N ALA A 264 -24.68 -21.66 -15.55
CA ALA A 264 -25.36 -20.91 -14.51
C ALA A 264 -24.35 -20.27 -13.54
N ASP A 265 -23.34 -21.02 -13.10
CA ASP A 265 -22.28 -20.51 -12.21
C ASP A 265 -21.55 -19.32 -12.87
N ARG A 266 -21.19 -19.44 -14.16
CA ARG A 266 -20.52 -18.36 -14.90
C ARG A 266 -21.36 -17.08 -14.97
N ARG A 267 -22.67 -17.22 -15.17
CA ARG A 267 -23.58 -16.05 -15.20
C ARG A 267 -23.66 -15.37 -13.85
N LEU A 268 -23.79 -16.16 -12.77
CA LEU A 268 -23.83 -15.64 -11.39
C LEU A 268 -22.52 -14.90 -11.05
N LEU A 269 -21.37 -15.55 -11.22
CA LEU A 269 -20.07 -14.98 -10.87
C LEU A 269 -19.72 -13.74 -11.72
N GLY A 270 -20.08 -13.75 -13.01
CA GLY A 270 -19.86 -12.62 -13.91
C GLY A 270 -20.76 -11.42 -13.57
N ARG A 271 -22.03 -11.66 -13.25
CA ARG A 271 -22.98 -10.61 -12.84
C ARG A 271 -22.53 -9.91 -11.56
N GLU A 272 -22.14 -10.69 -10.55
CA GLU A 272 -21.68 -10.17 -9.25
C GLU A 272 -20.22 -9.66 -9.27
N ARG A 273 -19.53 -9.72 -10.42
CA ARG A 273 -18.14 -9.27 -10.62
C ARG A 273 -17.17 -9.79 -9.54
N VAL A 274 -17.29 -11.10 -9.27
CA VAL A 274 -16.58 -11.77 -8.18
C VAL A 274 -15.06 -11.74 -8.41
N ASN A 275 -14.28 -11.57 -7.35
CA ASN A 275 -12.80 -11.63 -7.42
C ASN A 275 -12.29 -13.09 -7.58
N LEU A 276 -11.00 -13.27 -7.91
CA LEU A 276 -10.43 -14.61 -8.13
C LEU A 276 -10.49 -15.50 -6.90
N ALA A 277 -10.21 -14.94 -5.71
CA ALA A 277 -10.17 -15.71 -4.48
C ALA A 277 -11.56 -16.27 -4.13
N ALA A 278 -12.59 -15.43 -4.18
CA ALA A 278 -13.97 -15.84 -3.96
C ALA A 278 -14.48 -16.77 -5.06
N GLY A 279 -14.11 -16.55 -6.33
CA GLY A 279 -14.42 -17.47 -7.42
C GLY A 279 -13.81 -18.87 -7.22
N ALA A 280 -12.55 -18.94 -6.76
CA ALA A 280 -11.87 -20.19 -6.46
C ALA A 280 -12.49 -20.90 -5.25
N ALA A 281 -12.77 -20.17 -4.17
CA ALA A 281 -13.44 -20.70 -2.99
C ALA A 281 -14.85 -21.22 -3.31
N TYR A 282 -15.59 -20.49 -4.15
CA TYR A 282 -16.89 -20.93 -4.64
C TYR A 282 -16.78 -22.21 -5.46
N GLN A 283 -15.83 -22.29 -6.40
CA GLN A 283 -15.61 -23.51 -7.20
C GLN A 283 -15.30 -24.72 -6.30
N ASP A 284 -14.46 -24.54 -5.28
CA ASP A 284 -14.10 -25.61 -4.34
C ASP A 284 -15.30 -26.08 -3.52
N LEU A 285 -16.07 -25.14 -2.98
CA LEU A 285 -17.29 -25.45 -2.22
C LEU A 285 -18.37 -26.08 -3.10
N ARG A 286 -18.49 -25.68 -4.37
CA ARG A 286 -19.43 -26.27 -5.35
C ARG A 286 -19.05 -27.71 -5.64
N GLN A 287 -17.77 -27.99 -5.87
CA GLN A 287 -17.27 -29.35 -6.12
C GLN A 287 -17.43 -30.25 -4.90
N ALA A 288 -17.25 -29.71 -3.70
CA ALA A 288 -17.48 -30.44 -2.45
C ALA A 288 -18.97 -30.64 -2.10
N GLY A 289 -19.90 -30.14 -2.93
CA GLY A 289 -21.34 -30.20 -2.66
C GLY A 289 -21.78 -29.39 -1.42
N ALA A 290 -20.93 -28.49 -0.92
CA ALA A 290 -21.21 -27.64 0.23
C ALA A 290 -22.11 -26.45 -0.16
N VAL A 291 -22.02 -25.99 -1.40
CA VAL A 291 -22.86 -24.91 -1.92
C VAL A 291 -23.54 -25.28 -3.24
N GLU A 292 -24.70 -24.67 -3.46
CA GLU A 292 -25.47 -24.77 -4.70
C GLU A 292 -25.20 -23.53 -5.57
N CYS A 293 -25.67 -23.57 -6.82
CA CYS A 293 -25.59 -22.42 -7.71
C CYS A 293 -26.65 -21.38 -7.34
N SER A 294 -26.39 -20.63 -6.27
CA SER A 294 -27.28 -19.60 -5.73
C SER A 294 -26.49 -18.41 -5.19
N GLU A 295 -27.18 -17.28 -5.02
CA GLU A 295 -26.60 -16.09 -4.38
C GLU A 295 -26.13 -16.39 -2.95
N ASP A 296 -26.91 -17.14 -2.17
CA ASP A 296 -26.53 -17.57 -0.82
C ASP A 296 -25.25 -18.42 -0.81
N GLY A 297 -25.12 -19.34 -1.77
CA GLY A 297 -23.92 -20.16 -1.93
C GLY A 297 -22.69 -19.31 -2.25
N LEU A 298 -22.86 -18.29 -3.09
CA LEU A 298 -21.81 -17.32 -3.41
C LEU A 298 -21.47 -16.44 -2.20
N GLN A 299 -22.46 -15.93 -1.47
CA GLN A 299 -22.25 -15.12 -0.28
C GLN A 299 -21.47 -15.91 0.79
N TYR A 300 -21.81 -17.19 0.98
CA TYR A 300 -21.06 -18.09 1.86
C TYR A 300 -19.59 -18.22 1.42
N ALA A 301 -19.32 -18.45 0.14
CA ALA A 301 -17.96 -18.52 -0.40
C ALA A 301 -17.18 -17.19 -0.29
N CYS A 302 -17.85 -16.06 -0.47
CA CYS A 302 -17.26 -14.75 -0.24
C CYS A 302 -16.92 -14.54 1.25
N ALA A 303 -17.78 -15.02 2.15
CA ALA A 303 -17.55 -14.95 3.59
C ALA A 303 -16.33 -15.78 4.01
N THR A 304 -16.12 -16.97 3.44
CA THR A 304 -14.93 -17.78 3.78
C THR A 304 -13.63 -17.04 3.43
N VAL A 305 -13.57 -16.40 2.26
CA VAL A 305 -12.39 -15.63 1.84
C VAL A 305 -12.19 -14.39 2.70
N ARG A 306 -13.26 -13.61 2.95
CA ARG A 306 -13.19 -12.39 3.75
C ARG A 306 -12.74 -12.68 5.18
N CYS A 307 -13.23 -13.77 5.76
CA CYS A 307 -12.92 -14.16 7.13
C CYS A 307 -11.64 -15.02 7.24
N ARG A 308 -10.95 -15.28 6.11
CA ARG A 308 -9.80 -16.19 6.02
C ARG A 308 -10.08 -17.59 6.59
N PHE A 309 -11.32 -18.05 6.44
CA PHE A 309 -11.80 -19.33 6.95
C PHE A 309 -11.36 -20.47 6.03
N VAL A 310 -10.44 -21.30 6.50
CA VAL A 310 -9.91 -22.44 5.76
C VAL A 310 -10.81 -23.66 5.93
N TRP A 311 -11.92 -23.65 5.20
CA TRP A 311 -13.00 -24.62 5.40
C TRP A 311 -12.56 -26.09 5.22
N GLN A 312 -11.59 -26.39 4.33
CA GLN A 312 -11.10 -27.76 4.13
C GLN A 312 -10.45 -28.31 5.40
N THR A 313 -9.44 -27.59 5.92
CA THR A 313 -8.72 -27.98 7.14
C THR A 313 -9.66 -28.04 8.33
N THR A 314 -10.58 -27.07 8.45
CA THR A 314 -11.55 -27.08 9.54
C THR A 314 -12.52 -28.26 9.45
N ALA A 315 -13.00 -28.60 8.25
CA ALA A 315 -13.87 -29.76 8.04
C ALA A 315 -13.14 -31.07 8.39
N GLU A 316 -11.90 -31.23 7.92
CA GLU A 316 -11.05 -32.40 8.23
C GLU A 316 -10.78 -32.53 9.73
N GLN A 317 -10.39 -31.44 10.40
CA GLN A 317 -10.14 -31.41 11.84
C GLN A 317 -11.36 -31.76 12.69
N CYS A 318 -12.56 -31.53 12.16
CA CYS A 318 -13.82 -31.83 12.84
C CYS A 318 -14.45 -33.16 12.37
N GLY A 319 -13.85 -33.85 11.40
CA GLY A 319 -14.41 -35.07 10.80
C GLY A 319 -15.72 -34.83 10.05
N LEU A 320 -15.92 -33.63 9.48
CA LEU A 320 -17.14 -33.24 8.76
C LEU A 320 -16.92 -33.17 7.25
N SER A 321 -17.98 -33.40 6.48
CA SER A 321 -18.05 -32.94 5.09
C SER A 321 -18.24 -31.43 5.01
N GLY A 322 -17.89 -30.82 3.87
CA GLY A 322 -18.11 -29.38 3.66
C GLY A 322 -19.59 -28.97 3.80
N LYS A 323 -20.52 -29.86 3.45
CA LYS A 323 -21.97 -29.63 3.61
C LYS A 323 -22.40 -29.63 5.07
N GLU A 324 -21.87 -30.54 5.88
CA GLU A 324 -22.14 -30.59 7.32
C GLU A 324 -21.55 -29.40 8.05
N LEU A 325 -20.30 -29.02 7.70
CA LEU A 325 -19.67 -27.83 8.26
C LEU A 325 -20.49 -26.57 7.96
N ARG A 326 -20.95 -26.39 6.72
CA ARG A 326 -21.83 -25.28 6.36
C ARG A 326 -23.11 -25.27 7.20
N LYS A 327 -23.80 -26.42 7.30
CA LYS A 327 -25.03 -26.54 8.11
C LYS A 327 -24.77 -26.20 9.57
N TYR A 328 -23.62 -26.62 10.12
CA TYR A 328 -23.23 -26.26 11.48
C TYR A 328 -23.08 -24.75 11.64
N ILE A 329 -22.32 -24.08 10.76
CA ILE A 329 -22.12 -22.63 10.81
C ILE A 329 -23.44 -21.87 10.64
N GLU A 330 -24.30 -22.27 9.70
CA GLU A 330 -25.61 -21.63 9.50
C GLU A 330 -26.54 -21.81 10.71
N ARG A 331 -26.52 -22.98 11.34
CA ARG A 331 -27.27 -23.24 12.58
C ARG A 331 -26.76 -22.37 13.73
N GLN A 332 -25.44 -22.25 13.91
CA GLN A 332 -24.85 -21.39 14.93
C GLN A 332 -25.18 -19.91 14.69
N ALA A 333 -25.17 -19.45 13.43
CA ALA A 333 -25.56 -18.07 13.08
C ALA A 333 -27.01 -17.76 13.45
N ARG A 334 -27.95 -18.69 13.18
CA ARG A 334 -29.36 -18.53 13.57
C ARG A 334 -29.55 -18.49 15.09
N ARG A 335 -28.77 -19.30 15.82
CA ARG A 335 -28.86 -19.42 17.27
C ARG A 335 -28.32 -18.17 17.99
N SER A 336 -27.16 -17.68 17.58
CA SER A 336 -26.52 -16.51 18.21
C SER A 336 -27.03 -15.16 17.69
N GLY A 337 -27.76 -15.15 16.57
CA GLY A 337 -28.15 -13.92 15.87
C GLY A 337 -26.99 -13.22 15.16
N LEU A 338 -25.81 -13.85 15.10
CA LEU A 338 -24.63 -13.32 14.44
C LEU A 338 -24.67 -13.59 12.93
N THR A 339 -23.91 -12.78 12.16
CA THR A 339 -23.70 -13.06 10.74
C THR A 339 -22.85 -14.32 10.55
N ILE A 340 -23.01 -15.01 9.41
CA ILE A 340 -22.22 -16.20 9.06
C ILE A 340 -20.70 -15.94 9.18
N GLY A 341 -20.23 -14.77 8.74
CA GLY A 341 -18.82 -14.41 8.83
C GLY A 341 -18.32 -14.24 10.27
N ALA A 342 -19.14 -13.67 11.16
CA ALA A 342 -18.80 -13.56 12.58
C ALA A 342 -18.71 -14.95 13.24
N VAL A 343 -19.62 -15.87 12.90
CA VAL A 343 -19.57 -17.25 13.37
C VAL A 343 -18.33 -17.98 12.84
N MET A 344 -17.93 -17.76 11.59
CA MET A 344 -16.68 -18.34 11.05
C MET A 344 -15.46 -17.88 11.85
N HIS A 345 -15.38 -16.58 12.17
CA HIS A 345 -14.31 -16.04 13.01
C HIS A 345 -14.33 -16.63 14.42
N GLU A 346 -15.49 -16.60 15.07
CA GLU A 346 -15.66 -17.18 16.40
C GLU A 346 -15.28 -18.65 16.43
N PHE A 347 -15.64 -19.41 15.38
CA PHE A 347 -15.29 -20.81 15.27
C PHE A 347 -13.79 -21.01 15.12
N THR A 348 -13.12 -20.23 14.26
CA THR A 348 -11.66 -20.27 14.12
C THR A 348 -10.95 -19.94 15.44
N ASP A 349 -11.38 -18.89 16.14
CA ASP A 349 -10.81 -18.50 17.44
C ASP A 349 -11.03 -19.58 18.50
N TYR A 350 -12.24 -20.16 18.53
CA TYR A 350 -12.58 -21.26 19.43
C TYR A 350 -11.67 -22.48 19.19
N GLN A 351 -11.45 -22.90 17.94
CA GLN A 351 -10.54 -24.02 17.65
C GLN A 351 -9.11 -23.72 18.09
N ALA A 352 -8.62 -22.50 17.83
CA ALA A 352 -7.28 -22.09 18.27
C ALA A 352 -7.14 -22.03 19.81
N GLN A 353 -8.22 -21.69 20.53
CA GLN A 353 -8.24 -21.75 22.00
C GLN A 353 -8.30 -23.20 22.50
N LEU A 354 -9.08 -24.06 21.85
CA LEU A 354 -9.19 -25.47 22.19
C LEU A 354 -7.83 -26.17 22.12
N GLU A 355 -7.09 -25.98 21.03
CA GLU A 355 -5.75 -26.58 20.85
C GLU A 355 -4.79 -26.21 21.98
N ARG A 356 -4.87 -24.99 22.51
CA ARG A 356 -3.97 -24.49 23.56
C ARG A 356 -4.40 -24.86 24.99
N LEU A 357 -5.71 -24.89 25.26
CA LEU A 357 -6.23 -24.93 26.64
C LEU A 357 -6.99 -26.21 26.97
N ALA A 358 -7.53 -26.91 25.98
CA ALA A 358 -8.36 -28.09 26.16
C ALA A 358 -8.39 -28.95 24.88
N PRO A 359 -7.27 -29.58 24.48
CA PRO A 359 -7.14 -30.28 23.19
C PRO A 359 -8.11 -31.47 23.03
N ASN A 360 -8.63 -32.00 24.14
CA ASN A 360 -9.57 -33.13 24.18
C ASN A 360 -11.03 -32.69 24.32
N ALA A 361 -11.33 -31.39 24.33
CA ALA A 361 -12.70 -30.90 24.44
C ALA A 361 -13.42 -30.94 23.07
N ASP A 362 -14.75 -30.86 23.14
CA ASP A 362 -15.61 -30.96 21.96
C ASP A 362 -15.35 -29.82 20.96
N ARG A 363 -15.03 -30.21 19.72
CA ARG A 363 -14.75 -29.31 18.60
C ARG A 363 -16.02 -28.79 17.95
N LEU A 364 -17.17 -29.42 18.18
CA LEU A 364 -18.45 -29.07 17.57
C LEU A 364 -19.54 -28.85 18.62
N PRO A 365 -19.34 -27.90 19.56
CA PRO A 365 -20.32 -27.66 20.62
C PRO A 365 -21.69 -27.29 20.06
N ASP A 366 -22.75 -27.71 20.76
CA ASP A 366 -24.14 -27.36 20.41
C ASP A 366 -24.39 -25.85 20.44
N ASP A 367 -23.72 -25.13 21.35
CA ASP A 367 -23.69 -23.67 21.44
C ASP A 367 -22.25 -23.18 21.36
N LEU A 368 -21.85 -22.75 20.16
CA LEU A 368 -20.49 -22.27 19.91
C LEU A 368 -20.17 -21.00 20.72
N HIS A 369 -21.14 -20.08 20.79
CA HIS A 369 -20.95 -18.79 21.42
C HIS A 369 -20.71 -18.94 22.92
N GLU A 370 -21.53 -19.76 23.59
CA GLU A 370 -21.37 -20.06 25.01
C GLU A 370 -20.06 -20.81 25.28
N ALA A 371 -19.74 -21.82 24.46
CA ALA A 371 -18.51 -22.60 24.62
C ALA A 371 -17.25 -21.72 24.46
N HIS A 372 -17.24 -20.84 23.46
CA HIS A 372 -16.15 -19.89 23.23
C HIS A 372 -16.04 -18.86 24.36
N ALA A 373 -17.16 -18.32 24.86
CA ALA A 373 -17.16 -17.39 25.98
C ALA A 373 -16.60 -18.03 27.27
N ARG A 374 -16.99 -19.28 27.55
CA ARG A 374 -16.49 -20.05 28.70
C ARG A 374 -14.98 -20.31 28.60
N LEU A 375 -14.51 -20.70 27.42
CA LEU A 375 -13.09 -20.99 27.17
C LEU A 375 -12.24 -19.71 27.25
N SER A 376 -12.71 -18.62 26.65
CA SER A 376 -12.11 -17.29 26.76
C SER A 376 -12.03 -16.81 28.22
N GLY A 377 -13.08 -17.05 29.01
CA GLY A 377 -13.08 -16.75 30.45
C GLY A 377 -12.06 -17.57 31.24
N ARG A 378 -11.89 -18.85 30.89
CA ARG A 378 -10.83 -19.71 31.48
C ARG A 378 -9.43 -19.20 31.11
N GLU A 379 -9.21 -18.86 29.84
CA GLU A 379 -7.95 -18.31 29.37
C GLU A 379 -7.57 -17.03 30.13
N ARG A 380 -8.52 -16.09 30.26
CA ARG A 380 -8.30 -14.84 30.99
C ARG A 380 -7.90 -15.09 32.44
N ARG A 381 -8.53 -16.06 33.12
CA ARG A 381 -8.17 -16.46 34.49
C ARG A 381 -6.75 -17.02 34.58
N LEU A 382 -6.35 -17.88 33.65
CA LEU A 382 -4.98 -18.42 33.59
C LEU A 382 -3.96 -17.32 33.36
N MET A 383 -4.20 -16.44 32.37
CA MET A 383 -3.31 -15.31 32.08
C MET A 383 -3.18 -14.34 33.26
N ASN A 384 -4.28 -14.08 34.00
CA ASN A 384 -4.22 -13.26 35.21
C ASN A 384 -3.45 -13.96 36.34
N ARG A 385 -3.60 -15.28 36.50
CA ARG A 385 -2.84 -16.06 37.48
C ARG A 385 -1.34 -16.04 37.17
N GLU A 386 -0.93 -16.31 35.94
CA GLU A 386 0.47 -16.27 35.52
C GLU A 386 1.08 -14.87 35.72
N LYS A 387 0.34 -13.82 35.35
CA LYS A 387 0.76 -12.44 35.62
C LYS A 387 0.96 -12.24 37.12
N ASN A 388 -0.01 -12.60 37.96
CA ASN A 388 0.07 -12.42 39.40
C ASN A 388 1.17 -13.28 40.06
N GLU A 389 1.48 -14.46 39.55
CA GLU A 389 2.64 -15.27 39.97
C GLU A 389 3.97 -14.56 39.63
N LYS A 390 4.11 -13.99 38.43
CA LYS A 390 5.27 -13.16 38.10
C LYS A 390 5.43 -11.95 39.03
N PHE A 391 4.34 -11.26 39.36
CA PHE A 391 4.37 -10.17 40.35
C PHE A 391 4.82 -10.65 41.73
N ARG A 392 4.35 -11.82 42.19
CA ARG A 392 4.81 -12.43 43.46
C ARG A 392 6.31 -12.71 43.43
N THR A 393 6.81 -13.35 42.37
CA THR A 393 8.24 -13.62 42.21
C THR A 393 9.06 -12.32 42.20
N ARG A 394 8.61 -11.29 41.48
CA ARG A 394 9.26 -9.98 41.46
C ARG A 394 9.26 -9.31 42.83
N ARG A 395 8.17 -9.41 43.60
CA ARG A 395 8.10 -8.92 44.99
C ARG A 395 9.18 -9.57 45.87
N HIS A 396 9.38 -10.88 45.75
CA HIS A 396 10.42 -11.59 46.51
C HIS A 396 11.83 -11.17 46.07
N LEU A 397 12.09 -11.11 44.76
CA LEU A 397 13.39 -10.70 44.22
C LEU A 397 13.76 -9.26 44.56
N LEU A 398 12.77 -8.37 44.64
CA LEU A 398 12.96 -6.93 44.90
C LEU A 398 12.74 -6.58 46.37
N ALA A 399 12.61 -7.57 47.27
CA ALA A 399 12.36 -7.34 48.69
C ALA A 399 13.48 -6.53 49.35
N TRP A 400 14.74 -6.75 48.92
CA TRP A 400 15.92 -6.02 49.41
C TRP A 400 15.89 -4.53 49.05
N MET A 401 15.10 -4.11 48.07
CA MET A 401 14.95 -2.71 47.68
C MET A 401 13.96 -1.95 48.56
N ARG A 402 13.31 -2.60 49.54
CA ARG A 402 12.39 -1.92 50.46
C ARG A 402 13.18 -1.07 51.43
N TRP A 403 12.77 0.18 51.59
CA TRP A 403 13.46 1.11 52.47
C TRP A 403 12.51 2.11 53.13
N LYS A 404 12.86 2.56 54.33
CA LYS A 404 12.08 3.49 55.14
C LYS A 404 12.99 4.60 55.67
N TYR A 405 12.57 5.84 55.50
CA TYR A 405 13.32 7.02 55.93
C TYR A 405 12.36 8.18 56.19
N LYS A 406 12.58 8.92 57.29
CA LYS A 406 11.78 10.10 57.71
C LYS A 406 10.26 9.95 57.52
N GLY A 407 9.69 8.85 58.04
CA GLY A 407 8.24 8.61 57.99
C GLY A 407 7.68 8.29 56.60
N MET A 408 8.53 8.00 55.61
CA MET A 408 8.16 7.54 54.27
C MET A 408 8.77 6.16 54.01
N PHE A 409 8.15 5.39 53.11
CA PHE A 409 8.68 4.10 52.69
C PHE A 409 8.45 3.85 51.20
N ILE A 410 9.32 3.05 50.61
CA ILE A 410 9.22 2.59 49.23
C ILE A 410 9.19 1.07 49.17
N ARG A 411 8.32 0.51 48.32
CA ARG A 411 8.23 -0.93 48.08
C ARG A 411 7.92 -1.27 46.63
N PRO A 412 8.24 -2.48 46.16
CA PRO A 412 7.76 -2.96 44.86
C PRO A 412 6.24 -2.98 44.83
N ILE A 413 5.68 -2.76 43.65
CA ILE A 413 4.24 -2.89 43.43
C ILE A 413 3.81 -4.36 43.54
N ASP A 414 2.62 -4.58 44.11
CA ASP A 414 2.24 -5.89 44.62
C ASP A 414 1.51 -6.76 43.60
N SER A 415 0.83 -6.19 42.61
CA SER A 415 0.02 -6.94 41.66
C SER A 415 -0.28 -6.12 40.41
N ALA A 416 -0.79 -6.78 39.37
CA ALA A 416 -1.29 -6.11 38.18
C ALA A 416 -2.48 -5.20 38.54
N GLU A 417 -3.35 -5.62 39.46
CA GLU A 417 -4.51 -4.86 39.92
C GLU A 417 -4.10 -3.61 40.72
N GLU A 418 -3.02 -3.69 41.51
CA GLU A 418 -2.48 -2.49 42.20
C GLU A 418 -1.93 -1.47 41.20
N ILE A 419 -1.29 -1.91 40.10
CA ILE A 419 -0.84 -1.00 39.03
C ILE A 419 -2.03 -0.28 38.36
N VAL A 420 -3.10 -1.02 38.07
CA VAL A 420 -4.29 -0.46 37.42
C VAL A 420 -4.95 0.56 38.35
N ARG A 421 -5.15 0.21 39.62
CA ARG A 421 -5.70 1.12 40.64
C ARG A 421 -4.82 2.35 40.84
N GLU A 422 -3.50 2.19 40.87
CA GLU A 422 -2.56 3.32 40.95
C GLU A 422 -2.75 4.27 39.76
N GLY A 423 -2.89 3.71 38.55
CA GLY A 423 -3.16 4.44 37.32
C GLY A 423 -4.44 5.25 37.35
N GLU A 424 -5.53 4.62 37.79
CA GLU A 424 -6.85 5.22 37.90
C GLU A 424 -6.90 6.31 38.98
N GLU A 425 -6.39 6.04 40.19
CA GLU A 425 -6.43 6.99 41.31
C GLU A 425 -5.48 8.19 41.12
N GLN A 426 -4.36 7.99 40.40
CA GLN A 426 -3.41 9.08 40.10
C GLN A 426 -3.62 9.74 38.74
N ASN A 427 -4.60 9.29 37.93
CA ASN A 427 -4.81 9.73 36.55
C ASN A 427 -3.50 9.71 35.73
N ASN A 428 -2.71 8.64 35.86
CA ASN A 428 -1.44 8.47 35.15
C ASN A 428 -1.43 7.19 34.31
N CYS A 429 -0.60 7.15 33.26
CA CYS A 429 -0.56 6.04 32.30
C CYS A 429 0.30 4.85 32.79
N VAL A 430 0.36 4.60 34.11
CA VAL A 430 1.21 3.55 34.70
C VAL A 430 0.70 2.13 34.38
N ALA A 431 -0.58 1.98 34.01
CA ALA A 431 -1.18 0.71 33.58
C ALA A 431 -0.40 0.01 32.45
N GLY A 432 0.20 0.77 31.52
CA GLY A 432 1.00 0.24 30.41
C GLY A 432 2.33 -0.41 30.81
N TYR A 433 2.76 -0.27 32.07
CA TYR A 433 4.04 -0.78 32.56
C TYR A 433 3.91 -2.16 33.25
N ALA A 434 2.69 -2.65 33.49
CA ALA A 434 2.45 -3.92 34.20
C ALA A 434 3.17 -5.12 33.57
N GLY A 435 3.10 -5.26 32.24
CA GLY A 435 3.79 -6.34 31.52
C GLY A 435 5.31 -6.22 31.61
N ARG A 436 5.86 -5.00 31.49
CA ARG A 436 7.31 -4.74 31.58
C ARG A 436 7.84 -5.02 32.98
N HIS A 437 7.07 -4.68 34.02
CA HIS A 437 7.45 -4.97 35.40
C HIS A 437 7.46 -6.47 35.70
N ALA A 438 6.37 -7.15 35.33
CA ALA A 438 6.22 -8.59 35.51
C ALA A 438 7.33 -9.40 34.81
N ASN A 439 7.78 -8.95 33.63
CA ASN A 439 8.77 -9.66 32.82
C ASN A 439 10.23 -9.30 33.09
N GLY A 440 10.54 -8.39 34.02
CA GLY A 440 11.95 -8.07 34.31
C GLY A 440 12.43 -6.71 33.81
N SER A 441 11.80 -6.17 32.77
CA SER A 441 12.33 -5.09 31.93
C SER A 441 12.27 -3.69 32.57
N THR A 442 11.45 -3.51 33.59
CA THR A 442 11.44 -2.31 34.43
C THR A 442 11.08 -2.67 35.87
N ILE A 443 11.44 -1.81 36.83
CA ILE A 443 11.06 -1.97 38.24
C ILE A 443 10.12 -0.82 38.59
N ILE A 444 8.88 -1.16 38.98
CA ILE A 444 7.89 -0.19 39.44
C ILE A 444 7.81 -0.33 40.95
N MET A 445 8.03 0.78 41.63
CA MET A 445 7.95 0.89 43.07
C MET A 445 6.90 1.95 43.42
N VAL A 446 6.29 1.78 44.58
CA VAL A 446 5.36 2.75 45.15
C VAL A 446 6.01 3.41 46.36
N LEU A 447 6.04 4.75 46.34
CA LEU A 447 6.50 5.58 47.46
C LEU A 447 5.28 6.10 48.22
N ARG A 448 5.32 5.97 49.55
CA ARG A 448 4.18 6.22 50.44
C ARG A 448 4.62 6.89 51.74
N LYS A 449 3.70 7.65 52.35
CA LYS A 449 3.84 8.12 53.73
C LYS A 449 3.44 7.01 54.69
N CYS A 450 4.18 6.84 55.78
CA CYS A 450 3.86 5.85 56.82
C CYS A 450 2.54 6.15 57.54
N SER A 451 2.11 7.41 57.59
CA SER A 451 0.82 7.82 58.15
C SER A 451 -0.38 7.38 57.30
N GLU A 452 -0.20 7.24 55.99
CA GLU A 452 -1.26 6.88 55.02
C GLU A 452 -0.75 5.82 54.02
N PRO A 453 -0.41 4.59 54.47
CA PRO A 453 0.30 3.60 53.66
C PRO A 453 -0.49 3.07 52.46
N ARG A 454 -1.83 3.19 52.50
CA ARG A 454 -2.74 2.71 51.45
C ARG A 454 -3.09 3.77 50.41
N LYS A 455 -2.79 5.05 50.65
CA LYS A 455 -3.15 6.14 49.76
C LYS A 455 -2.03 6.37 48.73
N PRO A 456 -2.33 6.40 47.42
CA PRO A 456 -1.31 6.69 46.41
C PRO A 456 -0.66 8.05 46.66
N TRP A 457 0.67 8.11 46.52
CA TRP A 457 1.42 9.37 46.68
C TRP A 457 2.38 9.61 45.52
N HIS A 458 3.36 8.73 45.31
CA HIS A 458 4.21 8.74 44.11
C HIS A 458 4.43 7.33 43.57
N THR A 459 4.52 7.22 42.25
CA THR A 459 4.98 6.02 41.54
C THR A 459 6.38 6.24 41.00
N VAL A 460 7.26 5.26 41.22
CA VAL A 460 8.68 5.32 40.84
C VAL A 460 9.00 4.22 39.84
N GLU A 461 9.58 4.58 38.70
CA GLU A 461 10.17 3.65 37.73
C GLU A 461 11.70 3.64 37.89
N ILE A 462 12.27 2.46 38.09
CA ILE A 462 13.71 2.22 38.23
C ILE A 462 14.19 1.30 37.11
N ASP A 463 15.34 1.63 36.53
CA ASP A 463 16.03 0.77 35.58
C ASP A 463 16.64 -0.44 36.29
N PRO A 464 16.31 -1.69 35.92
CA PRO A 464 16.82 -2.89 36.58
C PRO A 464 18.33 -3.11 36.39
N LYS A 465 18.96 -2.54 35.36
CA LYS A 465 20.39 -2.70 35.08
C LYS A 465 21.23 -1.63 35.77
N THR A 466 20.79 -0.38 35.68
CA THR A 466 21.57 0.77 36.21
C THR A 466 21.15 1.17 37.62
N LEU A 467 19.99 0.70 38.10
CA LEU A 467 19.37 1.09 39.37
C LEU A 467 19.13 2.60 39.51
N VAL A 468 19.09 3.31 38.39
CA VAL A 468 18.76 4.73 38.33
C VAL A 468 17.25 4.90 38.25
N CYS A 469 16.71 5.88 38.98
CA CYS A 469 15.32 6.29 38.85
C CYS A 469 15.12 6.96 37.48
N ARG A 470 14.29 6.34 36.63
CA ARG A 470 13.91 6.88 35.33
C ARG A 470 12.80 7.92 35.48
N GLN A 471 11.82 7.64 36.33
CA GLN A 471 10.66 8.48 36.55
C GLN A 471 10.20 8.38 38.00
N CYS A 472 9.78 9.50 38.59
CA CYS A 472 9.14 9.56 39.90
C CYS A 472 8.06 10.66 39.85
N TYR A 473 6.82 10.23 39.68
CA TYR A 473 5.70 11.13 39.44
C TYR A 473 4.66 11.04 40.55
N ALA A 474 4.05 12.19 40.85
CA ALA A 474 2.81 12.30 41.62
C ALA A 474 1.59 12.17 40.68
N ALA A 475 0.39 12.36 41.23
CA ALA A 475 -0.84 12.43 40.44
C ALA A 475 -0.73 13.41 39.25
N HIS A 476 -1.38 13.06 38.13
CA HIS A 476 -1.34 13.80 36.86
C HIS A 476 0.06 13.98 36.26
N ASN A 477 0.96 13.00 36.46
CA ASN A 477 2.36 13.05 36.01
C ASN A 477 3.13 14.29 36.52
N ARG A 478 2.70 14.88 37.64
CA ARG A 478 3.37 16.03 38.24
C ARG A 478 4.72 15.60 38.82
N ALA A 479 5.68 16.51 38.80
CA ALA A 479 6.99 16.29 39.41
C ALA A 479 6.85 15.91 40.90
N ARG A 480 7.80 15.10 41.38
CA ARG A 480 7.90 14.71 42.80
C ARG A 480 7.95 15.93 43.73
N THR A 481 7.36 15.83 44.91
CA THR A 481 7.41 16.90 45.92
C THR A 481 8.83 17.00 46.51
N PRO A 482 9.23 18.12 47.13
CA PRO A 482 10.55 18.28 47.73
C PRO A 482 10.90 17.17 48.74
N GLU A 483 9.92 16.73 49.53
CA GLU A 483 10.10 15.65 50.52
C GLU A 483 10.33 14.29 49.83
N ALA A 484 9.62 14.04 48.72
CA ALA A 484 9.83 12.85 47.90
C ALA A 484 11.17 12.89 47.15
N ALA A 485 11.66 14.09 46.77
CA ALA A 485 12.99 14.26 46.18
C ALA A 485 14.09 13.93 47.20
N GLU A 486 14.01 14.50 48.41
CA GLU A 486 14.97 14.20 49.50
C GLU A 486 15.00 12.70 49.82
N PHE A 487 13.83 12.07 49.92
CA PHE A 487 13.74 10.62 50.12
C PHE A 487 14.42 9.84 48.99
N MET A 488 14.12 10.18 47.73
CA MET A 488 14.63 9.47 46.57
C MET A 488 16.14 9.62 46.41
N ASP A 489 16.71 10.78 46.73
CA ASP A 489 18.16 10.99 46.66
C ASP A 489 18.88 10.09 47.67
N LYS A 490 18.41 10.07 48.92
CA LYS A 490 18.93 9.17 49.96
C LYS A 490 18.70 7.69 49.64
N TYR A 491 17.57 7.37 49.01
CA TYR A 491 17.23 6.01 48.62
C TYR A 491 18.13 5.48 47.50
N LEU A 492 18.44 6.30 46.49
CA LEU A 492 19.35 5.92 45.41
C LEU A 492 20.79 5.73 45.93
N ASP A 493 21.24 6.56 46.87
CA ASP A 493 22.52 6.38 47.56
C ASP A 493 22.54 5.07 48.37
N HIS A 494 21.46 4.79 49.11
CA HIS A 494 21.30 3.54 49.84
C HIS A 494 21.36 2.31 48.90
N LEU A 495 20.65 2.34 47.77
CA LEU A 495 20.67 1.25 46.78
C LEU A 495 22.08 1.02 46.22
N ARG A 496 22.86 2.08 45.97
CA ARG A 496 24.25 1.98 45.50
C ARG A 496 25.14 1.30 46.54
N GLU A 497 25.04 1.68 47.81
CA GLU A 497 25.83 1.09 48.88
C GLU A 497 25.46 -0.37 49.15
N VAL A 498 24.16 -0.69 49.21
CA VAL A 498 23.69 -2.07 49.37
C VAL A 498 24.13 -2.94 48.18
N THR A 499 24.10 -2.42 46.95
CA THR A 499 24.57 -3.15 45.77
C THR A 499 26.07 -3.43 45.82
N LYS A 500 26.90 -2.49 46.31
CA LYS A 500 28.35 -2.72 46.52
C LYS A 500 28.58 -3.83 47.55
N MET A 501 27.80 -3.87 48.63
CA MET A 501 27.90 -4.90 49.65
C MET A 501 27.49 -6.27 49.10
N ILE A 502 26.35 -6.37 48.42
CA ILE A 502 25.87 -7.63 47.81
C ILE A 502 26.88 -8.18 46.78
N ARG A 503 27.50 -7.31 45.95
CA ARG A 503 28.54 -7.72 44.98
C ARG A 503 29.88 -8.12 45.60
N ARG A 504 30.14 -7.75 46.86
CA ARG A 504 31.34 -8.16 47.60
C ARG A 504 31.13 -9.46 48.38
N SER A 505 29.87 -9.85 48.60
CA SER A 505 29.47 -11.02 49.37
C SER A 505 28.98 -12.20 48.50
N ALA A 506 28.91 -12.01 47.18
CA ALA A 506 28.61 -13.01 46.16
C ALA A 506 29.88 -13.26 45.33
#